data_AF-K0VBZ6-F1
#
_entry.id   AF-K0VBZ6-F1
#
_cell.length_a   1.000
_cell.length_b   1.000
_cell.length_c   1.000
_cell.angle_alpha   90.00
_cell.angle_beta   90.00
_cell.angle_gamma   90.00
#
_symmetry.space_group_name_H-M   'P 1'
#
loop_
_entity.id
_entity.type
_entity.pdbx_description
1 polymer ?
#
loop_
_entity_poly.entity_id
_entity_poly.type
_entity_poly.pdbx_seq_one_letter_code
_entity_poly.pdbx_strand_id
1 'polypeptide(L)'
;MPDTYATDFQERYYSSSDGLKLYARDYRPREAAATGLLPVICLAGLTRNTRDFHPLALLLSQDEAMPRRVIALDSRGRGNSAWDEN
;
A
#
# COMPACT_ATOMS: atom_id res chain seq x y z
N MET A 1 -9.44 -2.01 -25.81
CA MET A 1 -8.88 -2.90 -24.76
C MET A 1 -8.76 -2.04 -23.51
N PRO A 2 -9.62 -2.17 -22.49
CA PRO A 2 -9.37 -1.46 -21.24
C PRO A 2 -8.15 -2.11 -20.57
N ASP A 3 -7.23 -1.28 -20.08
CA ASP A 3 -6.04 -1.70 -19.35
C ASP A 3 -6.41 -2.54 -18.11
N THR A 4 -6.35 -3.86 -18.23
CA THR A 4 -6.53 -4.81 -17.11
C THR A 4 -5.38 -4.74 -16.09
N TYR A 5 -4.39 -3.85 -16.30
CA TYR A 5 -3.39 -3.45 -15.29
C TYR A 5 -3.77 -2.18 -14.55
N ALA A 6 -5.07 -1.86 -14.47
CA ALA A 6 -5.57 -0.81 -13.58
C ALA A 6 -4.96 -1.02 -12.19
N THR A 7 -3.99 -0.19 -11.86
CA THR A 7 -3.33 -0.19 -10.58
C THR A 7 -4.36 0.35 -9.60
N ASP A 8 -5.19 -0.53 -9.02
CA ASP A 8 -6.16 -0.19 -7.95
C ASP A 8 -5.47 0.28 -6.65
N PHE A 9 -4.24 0.78 -6.76
CA PHE A 9 -3.48 1.45 -5.71
C PHE A 9 -2.89 2.76 -6.22
N GLN A 10 -2.76 3.72 -5.30
CA GLN A 10 -1.98 4.92 -5.51
C GLN A 10 -0.57 4.72 -4.97
N GLU A 11 0.43 4.99 -5.79
CA GLU A 11 1.82 5.06 -5.34
C GLU A 11 2.02 6.32 -4.49
N ARG A 12 2.63 6.14 -3.32
CA ARG A 12 2.91 7.23 -2.39
C ARG A 12 4.38 7.19 -2.03
N TYR A 13 5.02 8.34 -2.11
CA TYR A 13 6.35 8.55 -1.57
C TYR A 13 6.26 9.52 -0.40
N TYR A 14 6.95 9.21 0.69
CA TYR A 14 6.99 10.03 1.89
C TYR A 14 8.40 10.05 2.47
N SER A 15 8.73 11.11 3.21
CA SER A 15 10.04 11.23 3.85
C SER A 15 9.97 10.71 5.29
N SER A 16 10.95 9.90 5.65
CA SER A 16 11.24 9.53 7.03
C SER A 16 11.81 10.73 7.79
N SER A 17 11.84 10.67 9.12
CA SER A 17 12.34 11.76 10.01
C SER A 17 13.80 12.11 9.77
N ASP A 18 14.58 11.19 9.22
CA ASP A 18 15.98 11.33 8.83
C ASP A 18 16.17 11.65 7.35
N GLY A 19 15.09 12.01 6.65
CA GLY A 19 15.12 12.45 5.25
C GLY A 19 15.07 11.33 4.20
N LEU A 20 15.07 10.06 4.62
CA LEU A 20 15.02 8.95 3.66
C LEU A 20 13.67 8.90 2.93
N LYS A 21 13.70 8.80 1.60
CA LYS A 21 12.48 8.70 0.77
C LYS A 21 11.95 7.27 0.79
N LEU A 22 10.80 7.06 1.41
CA LEU A 22 10.14 5.77 1.53
C LEU A 22 8.94 5.67 0.59
N TYR A 23 8.56 4.44 0.26
CA TYR A 23 7.48 4.12 -0.65
C TYR A 23 6.33 3.38 0.05
N ALA A 24 5.12 3.64 -0.42
CA ALA A 24 3.90 2.94 -0.03
C ALA A 24 2.96 2.75 -1.23
N ARG A 25 2.11 1.73 -1.15
CA ARG A 25 0.93 1.56 -1.99
C ARG A 25 -0.32 1.80 -1.15
N ASP A 26 -1.16 2.71 -1.60
CA ASP A 26 -2.41 3.10 -0.96
C ASP A 26 -3.60 2.58 -1.77
N TYR A 27 -4.22 1.49 -1.29
CA TYR A 27 -5.42 0.89 -1.86
C TYR A 27 -6.64 1.50 -1.19
N ARG A 28 -7.43 2.24 -1.96
CA ARG A 28 -8.61 2.94 -1.46
C ARG A 28 -9.89 2.25 -1.93
N PRO A 29 -10.88 2.10 -1.03
CA PRO A 29 -12.24 1.77 -1.41
C PRO A 29 -12.76 2.67 -2.52
N ARG A 30 -13.51 2.10 -3.48
CA ARG A 30 -14.17 2.88 -4.54
C ARG A 30 -15.33 3.71 -4.01
N GLU A 31 -16.00 3.26 -2.96
CA GLU A 31 -17.16 3.95 -2.40
C GLU A 31 -16.84 4.69 -1.11
N ALA A 32 -17.54 5.82 -0.92
CA ALA A 32 -17.54 6.59 0.32
C ALA A 32 -18.06 5.79 1.53
N ALA A 33 -18.66 4.61 1.32
CA ALA A 33 -19.13 3.69 2.36
C ALA A 33 -18.02 3.27 3.36
N ALA A 34 -16.75 3.48 3.03
CA ALA A 34 -15.62 3.24 3.94
C ALA A 34 -15.47 4.26 5.08
N THR A 35 -16.35 5.27 5.17
CA THR A 35 -16.34 6.28 6.25
C THR A 35 -16.66 5.63 7.60
N GLY A 36 -15.64 5.13 8.29
CA GLY A 36 -15.74 4.60 9.65
C GLY A 36 -14.90 3.35 9.92
N LEU A 37 -14.42 2.66 8.88
CA LEU A 37 -13.59 1.48 9.04
C LEU A 37 -12.11 1.85 9.20
N LEU A 38 -11.43 1.20 10.16
CA LEU A 38 -10.01 1.41 10.38
C LEU A 38 -9.19 0.90 9.18
N PRO A 39 -8.14 1.64 8.76
CA PRO A 39 -7.27 1.20 7.70
C PRO A 39 -6.41 0.01 8.15
N VAL A 40 -6.04 -0.84 7.19
CA VAL A 40 -5.09 -1.93 7.39
C VAL A 40 -3.71 -1.47 6.93
N ILE A 41 -2.71 -1.58 7.81
CA ILE A 41 -1.32 -1.27 7.49
C ILE A 41 -0.57 -2.59 7.30
N CYS A 42 0.03 -2.79 6.13
CA CYS A 42 0.83 -3.96 5.81
C CYS A 42 2.33 -3.63 5.85
N LEU A 43 3.05 -4.35 6.70
CA LEU A 43 4.50 -4.25 6.84
C LEU A 43 5.13 -5.54 6.32
N ALA A 44 5.93 -5.43 5.27
CA ALA A 44 6.63 -6.59 4.71
C ALA A 44 7.71 -7.10 5.69
N GLY A 45 7.95 -8.41 5.69
CA GLY A 45 9.11 -9.00 6.35
C GLY A 45 10.43 -8.62 5.68
N LEU A 46 11.56 -8.99 6.30
CA LEU A 46 12.91 -8.52 5.94
C LEU A 46 13.32 -8.69 4.47
N THR A 47 12.81 -9.70 3.77
CA THR A 47 13.16 -10.04 2.38
C THR A 47 12.03 -9.79 1.38
N ARG A 48 10.92 -9.22 1.85
CA ARG A 48 9.68 -9.05 1.09
C ARG A 48 9.37 -7.56 0.89
N ASN A 49 8.38 -7.24 0.06
CA ASN A 49 8.00 -5.86 -0.24
C ASN A 49 6.48 -5.71 -0.42
N THR A 50 6.03 -4.50 -0.70
CA THR A 50 4.61 -4.16 -0.88
C THR A 50 3.85 -5.00 -1.89
N ARG A 51 4.53 -5.61 -2.88
CA ARG A 51 3.89 -6.40 -3.95
C ARG A 51 3.18 -7.64 -3.42
N ASP A 52 3.67 -8.19 -2.31
CA ASP A 52 3.12 -9.41 -1.72
C ASP A 52 1.72 -9.21 -1.13
N PHE A 53 1.41 -7.97 -0.76
CA PHE A 53 0.11 -7.60 -0.22
C PHE A 53 -0.90 -7.27 -1.31
N HIS A 54 -0.52 -7.24 -2.59
CA HIS A 54 -1.44 -6.82 -3.65
C HIS A 54 -2.75 -7.64 -3.69
N PRO A 55 -2.73 -8.99 -3.63
CA PRO A 55 -3.97 -9.77 -3.63
C PRO A 55 -4.84 -9.51 -2.39
N LEU A 56 -4.22 -9.44 -1.20
CA LEU A 56 -4.91 -9.15 0.05
C LEU A 56 -5.52 -7.74 0.06
N ALA A 57 -4.78 -6.76 -0.46
CA ALA A 57 -5.20 -5.38 -0.49
C ALA A 57 -6.37 -5.16 -1.45
N LEU A 58 -6.38 -5.85 -2.60
CA LEU A 58 -7.54 -5.87 -3.49
C LEU A 58 -8.76 -6.46 -2.80
N LEU A 59 -8.61 -7.64 -2.16
CA LEU A 59 -9.70 -8.30 -1.44
C LEU A 59 -10.33 -7.40 -0.38
N LEU A 60 -9.51 -6.74 0.44
CA LEU A 60 -10.00 -5.89 1.53
C LEU A 60 -10.54 -4.54 1.06
N SER A 61 -9.96 -3.94 0.01
CA SER A 61 -10.40 -2.64 -0.51
C SER A 61 -11.65 -2.72 -1.39
N GLN A 62 -11.89 -3.89 -2.00
CA GLN A 62 -13.03 -4.16 -2.87
C GLN A 62 -14.12 -5.00 -2.19
N ASP A 63 -14.00 -5.26 -0.88
CA ASP A 63 -15.04 -5.95 -0.10
C ASP A 63 -16.37 -5.18 -0.17
N GLU A 64 -17.45 -5.86 -0.57
CA GLU A 64 -18.76 -5.24 -0.80
C GLU A 64 -19.44 -4.76 0.49
N ALA A 65 -19.17 -5.42 1.61
CA ALA A 65 -19.84 -5.15 2.89
C ALA A 65 -19.02 -4.24 3.80
N MET A 66 -17.69 -4.42 3.81
CA MET A 66 -16.76 -3.72 4.69
C MET A 66 -15.47 -3.33 3.97
N PRO A 67 -15.53 -2.43 2.97
CA PRO A 67 -14.36 -2.04 2.22
C PRO A 67 -13.37 -1.24 3.09
N ARG A 68 -12.15 -1.74 3.22
CA ARG A 68 -11.09 -1.13 4.05
C ARG A 68 -10.00 -0.52 3.18
N ARG A 69 -9.52 0.66 3.57
CA ARG A 69 -8.27 1.21 3.04
C ARG A 69 -7.11 0.33 3.47
N VAL A 70 -6.26 -0.06 2.53
CA VAL A 70 -5.05 -0.83 2.80
C VAL A 70 -3.83 -0.03 2.39
N ILE A 71 -2.89 0.15 3.29
CA ILE A 71 -1.62 0.83 3.02
C ILE A 71 -0.50 -0.19 3.21
N ALA A 72 0.16 -0.57 2.12
CA ALA A 72 1.34 -1.42 2.17
C ALA A 72 2.59 -0.53 2.12
N LEU A 73 3.54 -0.74 3.02
CA LEU A 73 4.77 0.05 3.13
C LEU A 73 6.00 -0.77 2.72
N ASP A 74 6.89 -0.17 1.92
CA ASP A 74 8.22 -0.71 1.68
C ASP A 74 9.14 -0.20 2.79
N SER A 75 9.80 -1.11 3.49
CA SER A 75 10.79 -0.76 4.51
C SER A 75 12.02 -0.09 3.89
N ARG A 76 12.83 0.55 4.74
CA ARG A 76 14.07 1.23 4.36
C ARG A 76 14.98 0.27 3.59
N GLY A 77 15.55 0.71 2.47
CA GLY A 77 16.39 -0.12 1.61
C GLY A 77 15.72 -1.37 1.03
N ARG A 78 14.40 -1.37 0.88
CA ARG A 78 13.62 -2.44 0.24
C ARG A 78 12.66 -1.89 -0.80
N GLY A 79 12.35 -2.72 -1.80
CA GLY A 79 11.39 -2.38 -2.84
C GLY A 79 11.73 -1.07 -3.54
N ASN A 80 10.78 -0.13 -3.53
CA ASN A 80 10.92 1.21 -4.11
C ASN A 80 11.32 2.28 -3.08
N SER A 81 11.55 1.92 -1.82
CA SER A 81 12.10 2.83 -0.81
C SER A 81 13.60 3.05 -1.08
N ALA A 82 14.08 4.26 -0.78
CA ALA A 82 15.48 4.61 -0.93
C ALA A 82 16.38 3.67 -0.09
N TRP A 83 17.56 3.40 -0.64
CA TRP A 83 18.58 2.61 0.04
C TRP A 83 19.06 3.31 1.29
N ASP A 84 19.24 2.54 2.36
CA ASP A 84 19.69 3.02 3.65
C ASP A 84 21.16 2.64 3.83
N GLU A 85 22.00 3.64 4.10
CA GLU A 85 23.45 3.52 4.23
C GLU A 85 23.92 3.13 5.64
N ASN A 86 22.99 3.09 6.61
CA ASN A 86 23.25 2.74 8.01
C ASN A 86 23.47 1.24 8.25
#